data_AF-A0A816NBK0-F1
#
_entry.id   AF-A0A816NBK0-F1
#
_cell.length_a   1.000
_cell.length_b   1.000
_cell.length_c   1.000
_cell.angle_alpha   90.00
_cell.angle_beta   90.00
_cell.angle_gamma   90.00
#
_symmetry.space_group_name_H-M   'P 1'
#
loop_
_entity.id
_entity.type
_entity.pdbx_description
1 polymer ?
#
loop_
_entity_poly.entity_id
_entity_poly.type
_entity_poly.pdbx_seq_one_letter_code
_entity_poly.pdbx_strand_id
1 'polypeptide(L)'
;MGHSKVTADKKIEIKTLLEIGFCQRQVARDSNVSQTCGRKKPSTEDDDRQLLYIMKKDRTKSSQMLAAEWILSNDKKLCGSTVRRRLISMGYKSYTAKRKPLRTPAQIKKHLTFAKDHQYWSNEWNNVIWNDEAHLKFLIAKIALSSRDLNPIENLWYYIDKEFKKSRPTNAGQLQTMIEDLWIGCYSNEM
;
A
#
# COMPACT_ATOMS: atom_id res chain seq x y z
N MET A 1 22.11 2.57 -39.39
CA MET A 1 21.16 3.65 -39.72
C MET A 1 20.50 4.13 -38.43
N GLY A 2 21.08 5.13 -37.77
CA GLY A 2 20.58 5.62 -36.48
C GLY A 2 19.39 6.56 -36.66
N HIS A 3 18.32 6.36 -35.90
CA HIS A 3 17.22 7.32 -35.83
C HIS A 3 17.74 8.63 -35.23
N SER A 4 17.74 9.71 -36.01
CA SER A 4 18.05 11.06 -35.52
C SER A 4 16.98 11.49 -34.49
N LYS A 5 17.42 11.93 -33.32
CA LYS A 5 16.52 12.38 -32.24
C LYS A 5 15.83 13.68 -32.68
N VAL A 6 14.49 13.69 -32.67
CA VAL A 6 13.69 14.90 -32.87
C VAL A 6 13.97 15.88 -31.72
N THR A 7 14.30 17.14 -32.06
CA THR A 7 14.58 18.23 -31.11
C THR A 7 13.33 18.58 -30.29
N ALA A 8 13.51 19.20 -29.11
CA ALA A 8 12.40 19.57 -28.23
C ALA A 8 11.40 20.52 -28.92
N ASP A 9 11.92 21.50 -29.67
CA ASP A 9 11.10 22.49 -30.38
C ASP A 9 10.21 21.86 -31.45
N LYS A 10 10.76 20.91 -32.22
CA LYS A 10 9.98 20.13 -33.20
C LYS A 10 8.87 19.30 -32.56
N LYS A 11 9.04 18.84 -31.32
CA LYS A 11 7.98 18.11 -30.60
C LYS A 11 6.84 19.04 -30.18
N ILE A 12 7.16 20.27 -29.80
CA ILE A 12 6.16 21.28 -29.45
C ILE A 12 5.35 21.63 -30.70
N GLU A 13 6.03 21.90 -31.82
CA GLU A 13 5.41 22.18 -33.13
C GLU A 13 4.48 21.05 -33.61
N ILE A 14 4.93 19.79 -33.54
CA ILE A 14 4.08 18.64 -33.93
C ILE A 14 2.83 18.56 -33.03
N LYS A 15 2.98 18.86 -31.73
CA LYS A 15 1.86 18.80 -30.78
C LYS A 15 0.82 19.89 -31.06
N THR A 16 1.27 21.12 -31.33
CA THR A 16 0.36 22.24 -31.66
C THR A 16 -0.38 21.98 -32.98
N LEU A 17 0.30 21.48 -34.01
CA LEU A 17 -0.34 21.14 -35.29
C LEU A 17 -1.42 20.05 -35.14
N LEU A 18 -1.19 19.04 -34.30
CA LEU A 18 -2.20 18.02 -34.01
C LEU A 18 -3.39 18.56 -33.21
N GLU A 19 -3.16 19.48 -32.28
CA GLU A 19 -4.21 20.15 -31.49
C GLU A 19 -5.09 21.09 -32.36
N ILE A 20 -4.51 21.72 -33.39
CA ILE A 20 -5.21 22.56 -34.39
C ILE A 20 -6.06 21.71 -35.36
N GLY A 21 -5.91 20.38 -35.33
CA GLY A 21 -6.74 19.44 -36.10
C GLY A 21 -6.10 18.93 -37.40
N PHE A 22 -4.81 19.19 -37.64
CA PHE A 22 -4.12 18.59 -38.79
C PHE A 22 -3.97 17.08 -38.63
N CYS A 23 -4.09 16.32 -39.72
CA CYS A 23 -3.96 14.86 -39.66
C CYS A 23 -2.49 14.43 -39.43
N GLN A 24 -2.30 13.31 -38.72
CA GLN A 24 -0.96 12.79 -38.40
C GLN A 24 -0.07 12.58 -39.62
N ARG A 25 -0.63 12.13 -40.76
CA ARG A 25 0.12 11.97 -42.01
C ARG A 25 0.64 13.29 -42.56
N GLN A 26 -0.16 14.36 -42.47
CA GLN A 26 0.21 15.68 -42.97
C GLN A 26 1.35 16.26 -42.13
N VAL A 27 1.18 16.29 -40.81
CA VAL A 27 2.18 16.79 -39.87
C VAL A 27 3.52 16.04 -39.99
N ALA A 28 3.49 14.72 -40.14
CA ALA A 28 4.72 13.96 -40.32
C ALA A 28 5.43 14.23 -41.65
N ARG A 29 4.68 14.48 -42.73
CA ARG A 29 5.26 14.86 -44.03
C ARG A 29 5.93 16.22 -43.92
N ASP A 30 5.25 17.19 -43.31
CA ASP A 30 5.71 18.58 -43.22
C ASP A 30 6.90 18.72 -42.26
N SER A 31 6.88 18.00 -41.13
CA SER A 31 7.99 17.98 -40.17
C SER A 31 9.12 17.00 -40.53
N ASN A 32 8.98 16.27 -41.65
CA ASN A 32 9.90 15.21 -42.10
C ASN A 32 10.21 14.16 -41.00
N VAL A 33 9.15 13.65 -40.35
CA VAL A 33 9.23 12.67 -39.26
C VAL A 33 8.56 11.36 -39.70
N SER A 34 9.19 10.22 -39.38
CA SER A 34 8.60 8.91 -39.65
C SER A 34 7.37 8.66 -38.76
N GLN A 35 6.26 8.27 -39.40
CA GLN A 35 5.08 7.73 -38.72
C GLN A 35 5.33 6.25 -38.37
N THR A 36 6.21 5.99 -37.41
CA THR A 36 6.31 4.66 -36.82
C THR A 36 5.26 4.54 -35.72
N CYS A 37 4.19 3.80 -35.99
CA CYS A 37 3.36 3.31 -34.91
C CYS A 37 4.19 2.26 -34.15
N GLY A 38 4.31 2.43 -32.83
CA GLY A 38 4.94 1.42 -31.99
C GLY A 38 4.25 0.06 -32.15
N ARG A 39 4.93 -1.01 -31.73
CA ARG A 39 4.37 -2.35 -31.75
C ARG A 39 3.01 -2.36 -31.05
N LYS A 40 1.98 -2.85 -31.75
CA LYS A 40 0.66 -3.02 -31.16
C LYS A 40 0.76 -3.86 -29.88
N LYS A 41 -0.02 -3.43 -28.91
CA LYS A 41 -0.20 -4.09 -27.64
C LYS A 41 -0.72 -5.53 -27.86
N PRO A 42 -0.17 -6.54 -27.16
CA PRO A 42 -0.60 -7.94 -27.33
C PRO A 42 -1.99 -8.24 -26.75
N SER A 43 -2.46 -7.43 -25.79
CA SER A 43 -3.84 -7.51 -25.26
C SER A 43 -4.67 -6.32 -25.72
N THR A 44 -5.94 -6.61 -25.98
CA THR A 44 -7.03 -5.68 -26.33
C THR A 44 -7.72 -5.16 -25.07
N GLU A 45 -8.63 -4.20 -25.22
CA GLU A 45 -9.39 -3.65 -24.09
C GLU A 45 -10.30 -4.69 -23.43
N ASP A 46 -10.88 -5.61 -24.20
CA ASP A 46 -11.72 -6.69 -23.66
C ASP A 46 -10.90 -7.71 -22.87
N ASP A 47 -9.71 -8.07 -23.38
CA ASP A 47 -8.77 -8.91 -22.62
C ASP A 47 -8.38 -8.23 -21.28
N ASP A 48 -8.15 -6.92 -21.33
CA ASP A 48 -7.79 -6.10 -20.18
C ASP A 48 -8.97 -6.06 -19.15
N ARG A 49 -10.23 -6.03 -19.60
CA ARG A 49 -11.43 -6.16 -18.73
C ARG A 49 -11.54 -7.54 -18.08
N GLN A 50 -11.26 -8.61 -18.83
CA GLN A 50 -11.27 -9.97 -18.30
C GLN A 50 -10.16 -10.16 -17.26
N LEU A 51 -8.96 -9.63 -17.52
CA LEU A 51 -7.88 -9.62 -16.53
C LEU A 51 -8.30 -8.92 -15.23
N LEU A 52 -9.01 -7.80 -15.32
CA LEU A 52 -9.55 -7.11 -14.14
C LEU A 52 -10.61 -7.93 -13.41
N TYR A 53 -11.46 -8.66 -14.12
CA TYR A 53 -12.45 -9.56 -13.51
C TYR A 53 -11.77 -10.67 -12.69
N ILE A 54 -10.79 -11.36 -13.30
CA ILE A 54 -10.02 -12.41 -12.63
C ILE A 54 -9.30 -11.87 -11.38
N MET A 55 -8.66 -10.70 -11.51
CA MET A 55 -7.99 -10.04 -10.39
C MET A 55 -8.97 -9.58 -9.29
N LYS A 56 -10.17 -9.11 -9.65
CA LYS A 56 -11.17 -8.67 -8.66
C LYS A 56 -11.76 -9.85 -7.89
N LYS A 57 -11.87 -11.02 -8.52
CA LYS A 57 -12.32 -12.27 -7.87
C LYS A 57 -11.36 -12.69 -6.76
N ASP A 58 -10.06 -12.55 -6.99
CA ASP A 58 -9.04 -12.77 -5.96
C ASP A 58 -7.89 -11.76 -6.10
N ARG A 59 -7.91 -10.77 -5.21
CA ARG A 59 -6.96 -9.64 -5.20
C ARG A 59 -5.58 -10.02 -4.67
N THR A 60 -5.39 -11.26 -4.21
CA THR A 60 -4.13 -11.73 -3.61
C THR A 60 -3.23 -12.45 -4.62
N LYS A 61 -3.77 -12.81 -5.80
CA LYS A 61 -3.03 -13.55 -6.83
C LYS A 61 -1.82 -12.77 -7.33
N SER A 62 -0.71 -13.50 -7.54
CA SER A 62 0.48 -12.95 -8.16
C SER A 62 0.25 -12.68 -9.65
N SER A 63 1.05 -11.80 -10.24
CA SER A 63 0.96 -11.52 -11.68
C SER A 63 1.27 -12.75 -12.55
N GLN A 64 2.03 -13.72 -12.04
CA GLN A 64 2.30 -14.99 -12.75
C GLN A 64 1.08 -15.91 -12.71
N MET A 65 0.41 -16.02 -11.56
CA MET A 65 -0.81 -16.81 -11.45
C MET A 65 -1.94 -16.22 -12.28
N LEU A 66 -2.10 -14.89 -12.27
CA LEU A 66 -3.05 -14.19 -13.13
C LEU A 66 -2.76 -14.45 -14.62
N ALA A 67 -1.48 -14.49 -15.02
CA ALA A 67 -1.12 -14.83 -16.39
C ALA A 67 -1.47 -16.28 -16.75
N ALA A 68 -1.24 -17.23 -15.84
CA ALA A 68 -1.60 -18.64 -16.05
C ALA A 68 -3.12 -18.85 -16.16
N GLU A 69 -3.89 -18.23 -15.27
CA GLU A 69 -5.37 -18.29 -15.30
C GLU A 69 -5.94 -17.60 -16.54
N TRP A 70 -5.30 -16.53 -17.00
CA TRP A 70 -5.67 -15.86 -18.23
C TRP A 70 -5.35 -16.71 -19.47
N ILE A 71 -4.25 -17.47 -19.50
CA ILE A 71 -3.97 -18.45 -20.57
C ILE A 71 -5.03 -19.57 -20.62
N LEU A 72 -5.59 -19.97 -19.47
CA LEU A 72 -6.64 -20.99 -19.44
C LEU A 72 -7.99 -20.46 -19.95
N SER A 73 -8.25 -19.16 -19.80
CA SER A 73 -9.50 -18.51 -20.22
C SER A 73 -9.43 -17.87 -21.60
N ASN A 74 -8.23 -17.61 -22.11
CA ASN A 74 -7.97 -16.96 -23.39
C ASN A 74 -6.83 -17.65 -24.15
N ASP A 75 -6.94 -17.76 -25.47
CA ASP A 75 -5.88 -18.30 -26.34
C ASP A 75 -4.62 -17.41 -26.45
N LYS A 76 -4.53 -16.33 -25.68
CA LYS A 76 -3.41 -15.39 -25.72
C LYS A 76 -2.42 -15.70 -24.61
N LYS A 77 -1.18 -16.01 -25.01
CA LYS A 77 -0.06 -16.20 -24.08
C LYS A 77 0.54 -14.86 -23.66
N LEU A 78 0.37 -14.48 -22.39
CA LEU A 78 1.13 -13.37 -21.78
C LEU A 78 2.03 -13.89 -20.67
N CYS A 79 3.15 -13.19 -20.48
CA CYS A 79 3.99 -13.35 -19.31
C CYS A 79 3.47 -12.50 -18.14
N GLY A 80 3.79 -12.90 -16.91
CA GLY A 80 3.40 -12.17 -15.70
C GLY A 80 3.88 -10.71 -15.67
N SER A 81 5.03 -10.41 -16.28
CA SER A 81 5.53 -9.02 -16.42
C SER A 81 4.61 -8.15 -17.28
N THR A 82 3.93 -8.72 -18.27
CA THR A 82 2.95 -7.98 -19.08
C THR A 82 1.68 -7.73 -18.31
N VAL A 83 1.17 -8.75 -17.59
CA VAL A 83 0.03 -8.60 -16.68
C VAL A 83 0.28 -7.51 -15.64
N ARG A 84 1.45 -7.51 -14.99
CA ARG A 84 1.83 -6.47 -14.02
C ARG A 84 1.82 -5.07 -14.65
N ARG A 85 2.44 -4.89 -15.82
CA ARG A 85 2.46 -3.59 -16.52
C ARG A 85 1.06 -3.10 -16.87
N ARG A 86 0.17 -4.03 -17.27
CA ARG A 86 -1.23 -3.71 -17.56
C ARG A 86 -1.98 -3.22 -16.34
N LEU A 87 -1.90 -3.95 -15.24
CA LEU A 87 -2.51 -3.56 -13.98
C LEU A 87 -2.00 -2.17 -13.53
N ILE A 88 -0.69 -1.92 -13.62
CA ILE A 88 -0.11 -0.60 -13.31
C ILE A 88 -0.66 0.49 -14.24
N SER A 89 -0.75 0.23 -15.54
CA SER A 89 -1.30 1.20 -16.50
C SER A 89 -2.78 1.54 -16.26
N MET A 90 -3.51 0.63 -15.62
CA MET A 90 -4.91 0.82 -15.20
C MET A 90 -5.02 1.45 -13.80
N GLY A 91 -3.90 1.80 -13.15
CA GLY A 91 -3.86 2.43 -11.83
C GLY A 91 -3.78 1.45 -10.65
N TYR A 92 -3.66 0.14 -10.89
CA TYR A 92 -3.54 -0.84 -9.81
C TYR A 92 -2.10 -0.98 -9.32
N LYS A 93 -1.95 -1.06 -7.99
CA LYS A 93 -0.67 -1.26 -7.31
C LYS A 93 -0.72 -2.52 -6.47
N SER A 94 0.43 -3.17 -6.32
CA SER A 94 0.59 -4.28 -5.39
C SER A 94 0.83 -3.75 -3.98
N TYR A 95 0.14 -4.32 -3.00
CA TYR A 95 0.31 -4.01 -1.58
C TYR A 95 0.57 -5.29 -0.79
N THR A 96 1.36 -5.19 0.26
CA THR A 96 1.52 -6.26 1.25
C THR A 96 0.45 -6.08 2.33
N ALA A 97 -0.39 -7.10 2.54
CA ALA A 97 -1.38 -7.07 3.60
C ALA A 97 -0.71 -6.94 4.97
N LYS A 98 -1.22 -6.04 5.83
CA LYS A 98 -0.74 -5.91 7.21
C LYS A 98 -1.06 -7.18 7.99
N ARG A 99 -0.09 -7.71 8.74
CA ARG A 99 -0.31 -8.85 9.64
C ARG A 99 -1.21 -8.40 10.78
N LYS A 100 -2.38 -9.03 10.92
CA LYS A 100 -3.31 -8.79 12.03
C LYS A 100 -3.51 -10.11 12.80
N PRO A 101 -3.64 -10.06 14.13
CA PRO A 101 -4.05 -11.25 14.88
C PRO A 101 -5.44 -11.71 14.42
N LEU A 102 -5.61 -13.03 14.31
CA LEU A 102 -6.92 -13.60 14.00
C LEU A 102 -7.83 -13.44 15.23
N ARG A 103 -9.07 -13.02 14.99
CA ARG A 103 -10.09 -12.84 16.03
C ARG A 103 -11.19 -13.84 15.83
N THR A 104 -11.63 -14.46 16.92
CA THR A 104 -12.78 -15.38 16.88
C THR A 104 -14.07 -14.58 16.67
N PRO A 105 -15.13 -15.18 16.09
CA PRO A 105 -16.42 -14.51 15.95
C PRO A 105 -16.98 -13.98 17.28
N ALA A 106 -16.77 -14.71 18.38
CA ALA A 106 -17.16 -14.29 19.72
C ALA A 106 -16.41 -13.02 20.18
N GLN A 107 -15.10 -12.95 19.94
CA GLN A 107 -14.31 -11.74 20.22
C GLN A 107 -14.77 -10.57 19.34
N ILE A 108 -15.07 -10.79 18.07
CA ILE A 108 -15.58 -9.73 17.19
C ILE A 108 -16.90 -9.17 17.74
N LYS A 109 -17.83 -10.04 18.14
CA LYS A 109 -19.11 -9.63 18.74
C LYS A 109 -18.91 -8.80 20.01
N LYS A 110 -18.09 -9.27 20.96
CA LYS A 110 -17.82 -8.56 22.23
C LYS A 110 -17.25 -7.16 22.03
N HIS A 111 -16.32 -6.99 21.10
CA HIS A 111 -15.78 -5.67 20.80
C HIS A 111 -16.79 -4.77 20.10
N LEU A 112 -17.60 -5.34 19.20
CA LEU A 112 -18.60 -4.56 18.49
C LEU A 112 -19.66 -4.03 19.45
N THR A 113 -20.08 -4.84 20.43
CA THR A 113 -21.00 -4.39 21.48
C THR A 113 -20.35 -3.29 22.32
N PHE A 114 -19.14 -3.51 22.83
CA PHE A 114 -18.42 -2.51 23.62
C PHE A 114 -18.29 -1.17 22.87
N ALA A 115 -17.87 -1.20 21.59
CA ALA A 115 -17.70 0.02 20.80
C ALA A 115 -19.02 0.77 20.54
N LYS A 116 -20.14 0.04 20.41
CA LYS A 116 -21.47 0.66 20.27
C LYS A 116 -21.94 1.28 21.58
N ASP A 117 -21.75 0.56 22.69
CA ASP A 117 -22.18 1.00 24.02
C ASP A 117 -21.44 2.27 24.46
N HIS A 118 -20.18 2.43 24.04
CA HIS A 118 -19.31 3.54 24.42
C HIS A 118 -19.10 4.55 23.26
N GLN A 119 -19.90 4.48 22.18
CA GLN A 119 -19.74 5.33 21.00
C GLN A 119 -19.93 6.82 21.32
N TYR A 120 -20.77 7.14 22.30
CA TYR A 120 -21.12 8.51 22.69
C TYR A 120 -20.38 8.99 23.94
N TRP A 121 -19.45 8.19 24.48
CA TRP A 121 -18.62 8.61 25.59
C TRP A 121 -17.62 9.67 25.13
N SER A 122 -17.52 10.74 25.92
CA SER A 122 -16.61 11.86 25.71
C SER A 122 -15.74 12.03 26.96
N ASN A 123 -16.18 12.83 27.92
CA ASN A 123 -15.47 13.09 29.18
C ASN A 123 -15.47 11.86 30.11
N GLU A 124 -16.37 10.91 29.90
CA GLU A 124 -16.43 9.65 30.63
C GLU A 124 -15.13 8.85 30.49
N TRP A 125 -14.43 8.98 29.36
CA TRP A 125 -13.13 8.34 29.15
C TRP A 125 -12.04 8.83 30.11
N ASN A 126 -12.14 10.05 30.62
CA ASN A 126 -11.17 10.61 31.57
C ASN A 126 -11.19 9.92 32.94
N ASN A 127 -12.30 9.25 33.26
CA ASN A 127 -12.45 8.50 34.51
C ASN A 127 -12.04 7.02 34.36
N VAL A 128 -11.67 6.59 33.15
CA VAL A 128 -11.24 5.22 32.88
C VAL A 128 -9.75 5.11 33.09
N ILE A 129 -9.34 4.32 34.09
CA ILE A 129 -7.95 3.95 34.28
C ILE A 129 -7.65 2.74 33.39
N TRP A 130 -6.72 2.93 32.45
CA TRP A 130 -6.26 1.89 31.54
C TRP A 130 -5.06 1.18 32.13
N ASN A 131 -5.13 -0.14 32.27
CA ASN A 131 -4.02 -0.97 32.73
C ASN A 131 -3.84 -2.17 31.80
N ASP A 132 -2.60 -2.50 31.47
CA ASP A 132 -2.23 -3.72 30.73
C ASP A 132 -0.76 -4.05 30.99
N GLU A 133 -0.43 -5.33 30.83
CA GLU A 133 0.92 -5.85 31.00
C GLU A 133 1.52 -6.24 29.64
N ALA A 134 2.66 -5.64 29.30
CA ALA A 134 3.45 -6.06 28.15
C ALA A 134 4.72 -6.77 28.60
N HIS A 135 5.03 -7.93 28.02
CA HIS A 135 6.35 -8.54 28.25
C HIS A 135 7.36 -7.95 27.27
N LEU A 136 8.32 -7.20 27.82
CA LEU A 136 9.43 -6.64 27.08
C LEU A 136 10.56 -7.66 27.02
N LYS A 137 10.70 -8.36 25.89
CA LYS A 137 11.84 -9.25 25.65
C LYS A 137 12.95 -8.47 24.93
N PHE A 138 14.18 -8.54 25.46
CA PHE A 138 15.40 -7.98 24.86
C PHE A 138 15.66 -8.44 23.41
N LEU A 139 15.00 -9.52 22.98
CA LEU A 139 15.06 -10.03 21.62
C LEU A 139 13.66 -9.98 20.99
N ILE A 140 13.51 -9.05 20.04
CA ILE A 140 12.65 -9.11 18.86
C ILE A 140 11.21 -9.59 19.10
N ALA A 141 10.31 -8.62 19.25
CA ALA A 141 8.93 -8.60 18.74
C ALA A 141 8.17 -9.94 18.68
N LYS A 142 7.32 -10.18 19.68
CA LYS A 142 5.89 -10.44 19.49
C LYS A 142 5.23 -10.71 20.83
N ILE A 143 4.31 -9.85 21.21
CA ILE A 143 3.08 -10.33 21.85
C ILE A 143 1.95 -9.79 21.04
N ALA A 144 1.04 -10.67 20.62
CA ALA A 144 -0.26 -10.34 20.11
C ALA A 144 -1.24 -10.76 21.20
N LEU A 145 -1.88 -9.79 21.86
CA LEU A 145 -3.00 -10.08 22.74
C LEU A 145 -4.26 -9.50 22.12
N SER A 146 -5.26 -10.37 22.05
CA SER A 146 -6.56 -10.16 21.44
C SER A 146 -7.41 -9.23 22.29
N SER A 147 -7.13 -7.93 22.26
CA SER A 147 -8.06 -6.78 22.39
C SER A 147 -7.31 -5.43 22.33
N ARG A 148 -6.17 -5.39 21.62
CA ARG A 148 -5.15 -4.33 21.63
C ARG A 148 -5.60 -2.97 21.07
N ASP A 149 -6.56 -2.95 20.16
CA ASP A 149 -6.86 -1.73 19.38
C ASP A 149 -7.74 -0.70 20.12
N LEU A 150 -8.35 -1.07 21.25
CA LEU A 150 -9.25 -0.19 22.03
C LEU A 150 -8.64 0.25 23.37
N ASN A 151 -7.45 -0.25 23.72
CA ASN A 151 -6.76 0.15 24.93
C ASN A 151 -5.68 1.18 24.58
N PRO A 152 -5.82 2.46 24.97
CA PRO A 152 -4.86 3.51 24.63
C PRO A 152 -3.46 3.26 25.17
N ILE A 153 -3.28 2.40 26.20
CA ILE A 153 -1.94 2.01 26.69
C ILE A 153 -1.09 1.33 25.61
N GLU A 154 -1.71 0.78 24.57
CA GLU A 154 -1.01 0.15 23.45
C GLU A 154 -0.34 1.17 22.52
N ASN A 155 -0.84 2.42 22.52
CA ASN A 155 -0.12 3.52 21.89
C ASN A 155 1.18 3.84 22.63
N LEU A 156 1.16 3.78 23.97
CA LEU A 156 2.36 3.94 24.77
C LEU A 156 3.35 2.81 24.50
N TRP A 157 2.89 1.54 24.48
CA TRP A 157 3.74 0.41 24.13
C TRP A 157 4.37 0.55 22.74
N TYR A 158 3.65 1.13 21.77
CA TYR A 158 4.19 1.44 20.45
C TYR A 158 5.33 2.46 20.51
N TYR A 159 5.18 3.55 21.29
CA TYR A 159 6.25 4.55 21.44
C TYR A 159 7.49 3.95 22.13
N ILE A 160 7.29 3.18 23.19
CA ILE A 160 8.37 2.51 23.91
C ILE A 160 9.14 1.56 22.98
N ASP A 161 8.45 0.69 22.22
CA ASP A 161 9.09 -0.23 21.26
C ASP A 161 9.83 0.51 20.14
N LYS A 162 9.32 1.67 19.70
CA LYS A 162 9.97 2.51 18.70
C LYS A 162 11.28 3.09 19.22
N GLU A 163 11.31 3.58 20.45
CA GLU A 163 12.52 4.13 21.05
C GLU A 163 13.53 3.02 21.38
N PHE A 164 13.09 1.86 21.86
CA PHE A 164 13.97 0.70 22.09
C PHE A 164 14.68 0.23 20.83
N LYS A 165 14.00 0.28 19.68
CA LYS A 165 14.62 -0.05 18.39
C LYS A 165 15.75 0.91 18.02
N LYS A 166 15.71 2.16 18.50
CA LYS A 166 16.76 3.15 18.27
C LYS A 166 17.92 2.98 19.24
N SER A 167 17.65 2.89 20.55
CA SER A 167 18.67 2.89 21.60
C SER A 167 19.29 1.51 21.86
N ARG A 168 18.56 0.42 21.62
CA ARG A 168 18.96 -0.98 21.85
C ARG A 168 19.58 -1.21 23.25
N PRO A 169 18.79 -1.06 24.34
CA PRO A 169 19.30 -1.27 25.68
C PRO A 169 19.83 -2.70 25.84
N THR A 170 20.96 -2.85 26.51
CA THR A 170 21.67 -4.14 26.62
C THR A 170 21.45 -4.84 27.96
N ASN A 171 21.02 -4.10 28.99
CA ASN A 171 20.76 -4.64 30.32
C ASN A 171 19.45 -4.09 30.91
N ALA A 172 18.95 -4.76 31.95
CA ALA A 172 17.68 -4.43 32.60
C ALA A 172 17.68 -3.04 33.25
N GLY A 173 18.81 -2.59 33.80
CA GLY A 173 18.91 -1.25 34.41
C GLY A 173 18.75 -0.14 33.37
N GLN A 174 19.46 -0.25 32.24
CA GLN A 174 19.32 0.68 31.11
C GLN A 174 17.90 0.69 30.55
N LEU A 175 17.25 -0.48 30.49
CA LEU A 175 15.87 -0.60 30.05
C LEU A 175 14.93 0.16 30.98
N GLN A 176 15.08 -0.03 32.29
CA GLN A 176 14.26 0.60 33.30
C GLN A 176 14.39 2.12 33.26
N THR A 177 15.62 2.65 33.31
CA THR A 177 15.88 4.10 33.25
C THR A 177 15.28 4.71 31.99
N MET A 178 15.41 4.03 30.84
CA MET A 178 14.84 4.52 29.59
C MET A 178 13.31 4.57 29.60
N ILE A 179 12.64 3.59 30.21
CA ILE A 179 11.17 3.61 30.35
C ILE A 179 10.76 4.77 31.25
N GLU A 180 11.44 4.96 32.38
CA GLU A 180 11.18 6.06 33.32
C GLU A 180 11.36 7.42 32.65
N ASP A 181 12.45 7.62 31.90
CA ASP A 181 12.73 8.86 31.17
C ASP A 181 11.65 9.15 30.10
N LEU A 182 11.24 8.13 29.34
CA LEU A 182 10.19 8.27 28.33
C LEU A 182 8.84 8.60 28.97
N TRP A 183 8.53 7.94 30.09
CA TRP A 183 7.31 8.18 30.83
C TRP A 183 7.26 9.63 31.31
N ILE A 184 8.33 10.14 31.95
CA ILE A 184 8.45 11.54 32.39
C ILE A 184 8.33 12.51 31.21
N GLY A 185 8.98 12.20 30.09
CA GLY A 185 8.91 12.98 28.85
C GLY A 185 7.51 13.10 28.25
N CYS A 186 6.65 12.09 28.43
CA CYS A 186 5.24 12.16 28.02
C CYS A 186 4.46 13.19 28.85
N TYR A 187 4.65 13.25 30.16
CA TYR A 187 3.99 14.24 31.03
C TYR A 187 4.48 15.67 30.80
N SER A 188 5.71 15.83 30.32
CA SER A 188 6.35 17.15 30.21
C SER A 188 5.97 17.89 28.92
N ASN A 189 5.42 17.19 27.93
CA ASN A 189 4.94 17.78 26.66
C ASN A 189 3.46 18.22 26.69
N GLU A 190 2.78 18.03 27.82
CA GLU A 190 1.36 18.40 28.01
C GLU A 190 1.17 19.58 29.00
N MET A 191 2.25 20.24 29.43
CA MET A 191 2.22 21.56 30.07
C MET A 191 2.74 22.64 29.13
#